data_AF-A0A937K2T5-F1
#
_entry.id   AF-A0A937K2T5-F1
#
_cell.length_a   1.000
_cell.length_b   1.000
_cell.length_c   1.000
_cell.angle_alpha   90.00
_cell.angle_beta   90.00
_cell.angle_gamma   90.00
#
_symmetry.space_group_name_H-M   'P 1'
#
loop_
_entity.id
_entity.type
_entity.pdbx_description
1 polymer ?
#
loop_
_entity_poly.entity_id
_entity_poly.type
_entity_poly.pdbx_seq_one_letter_code
_entity_poly.pdbx_strand_id
1 'polypeptide(L)'
;MNYKKLGTAILSVLIIFGMTSCGQKTEKEAEDASEELEAAEPELKEQIEEVVYEIPSPSEIPTLLERTGAEYNGSLVNPQDKADSYASANDKAALNLGVYATDIGYLVSYDKSQDALTYIASSKKLADNLGVTGAIDSKLLSRFENNLSRKDSLIILINSTIDKTESYLKDDERNQLAALVVAGSFVEGLYISTGLVKTYPTDILPEDKRNLVLTPLIDVILKQEKSVKDLSKMLDALEKSGPLAELSTKVKALEADYEKLDIEEQIKNNRADLALTDATLQDITSKVAEIRNFIVE
;
A
#
# COMPACT_ATOMS: atom_id res chain seq x y z
N MET A 1 32.45 -61.52 -54.37
CA MET A 1 31.61 -61.32 -53.18
C MET A 1 30.40 -60.51 -53.61
N ASN A 2 29.21 -61.12 -53.57
CA ASN A 2 27.90 -60.52 -53.87
C ASN A 2 27.68 -59.28 -52.99
N TYR A 3 26.92 -58.24 -53.33
CA TYR A 3 25.53 -58.18 -53.81
C TYR A 3 25.37 -56.97 -54.76
N LYS A 4 24.97 -57.16 -56.03
CA LYS A 4 23.58 -57.20 -56.56
C LYS A 4 22.81 -55.89 -56.30
N LYS A 5 22.64 -55.04 -57.34
CA LYS A 5 21.51 -55.00 -58.31
C LYS A 5 20.48 -53.96 -57.84
N LEU A 6 19.77 -53.19 -58.65
CA LEU A 6 19.57 -52.98 -60.09
C LEU A 6 18.67 -51.73 -60.12
N GLY A 7 18.89 -50.75 -61.00
CA GLY A 7 17.99 -50.65 -62.16
C GLY A 7 17.19 -49.35 -62.19
N THR A 8 17.65 -48.44 -63.07
CA THR A 8 16.86 -47.66 -64.03
C THR A 8 15.83 -46.63 -63.57
N ALA A 9 16.23 -45.38 -63.85
CA ALA A 9 15.45 -44.22 -64.26
C ALA A 9 14.13 -44.51 -65.00
N ILE A 10 13.14 -43.61 -64.85
CA ILE A 10 12.65 -42.74 -65.94
C ILE A 10 11.62 -41.73 -65.40
N LEU A 11 11.85 -40.49 -65.84
CA LEU A 11 10.99 -39.33 -65.98
C LEU A 11 9.51 -39.65 -66.30
N SER A 12 8.53 -39.03 -65.62
CA SER A 12 7.17 -38.82 -66.17
C SER A 12 6.40 -37.75 -65.38
N VAL A 13 6.25 -36.60 -66.03
CA VAL A 13 5.27 -35.54 -65.79
C VAL A 13 3.85 -36.11 -65.90
N LEU A 14 2.90 -35.80 -65.01
CA LEU A 14 1.48 -35.73 -65.39
C LEU A 14 0.58 -35.07 -64.31
N ILE A 15 0.11 -33.88 -64.67
CA ILE A 15 -1.29 -33.41 -64.66
C ILE A 15 -1.98 -33.02 -63.33
N ILE A 16 -2.32 -31.72 -63.35
CA ILE A 16 -3.29 -30.92 -62.60
C ILE A 16 -4.69 -31.58 -62.51
N PHE A 17 -5.35 -31.46 -61.36
CA PHE A 17 -6.78 -31.14 -61.11
C PHE A 17 -7.00 -31.38 -59.60
N GLY A 18 -7.60 -30.50 -58.79
CA GLY A 18 -8.76 -29.67 -59.06
C GLY A 18 -9.98 -30.26 -58.33
N MET A 19 -10.23 -29.74 -57.12
CA MET A 19 -11.50 -29.69 -56.37
C MET A 19 -12.11 -30.96 -55.74
N THR A 20 -12.20 -30.89 -54.41
CA THR A 20 -13.36 -31.16 -53.53
C THR A 20 -14.34 -32.28 -53.90
N SER A 21 -14.51 -33.26 -53.02
CA SER A 21 -15.85 -33.76 -52.67
C SER A 21 -15.86 -34.48 -51.32
N CYS A 22 -16.91 -34.19 -50.58
CA CYS A 22 -17.22 -34.56 -49.20
C CYS A 22 -17.44 -36.08 -49.00
N GLY A 23 -17.10 -36.55 -47.79
CA GLY A 23 -17.27 -37.95 -47.38
C GLY A 23 -16.98 -38.23 -45.89
N GLN A 24 -17.79 -37.64 -44.99
CA GLN A 24 -18.44 -38.30 -43.83
C GLN A 24 -17.68 -38.64 -42.51
N LYS A 25 -18.21 -38.06 -41.40
CA LYS A 25 -18.22 -38.46 -39.95
C LYS A 25 -16.94 -38.18 -39.12
N THR A 26 -16.95 -37.55 -37.93
CA THR A 26 -18.03 -37.31 -36.93
C THR A 26 -17.68 -36.08 -36.08
N GLU A 27 -18.65 -35.18 -35.86
CA GLU A 27 -18.68 -34.14 -34.82
C GLU A 27 -18.80 -34.79 -33.43
N LYS A 28 -17.84 -34.53 -32.53
CA LYS A 28 -17.94 -34.66 -31.07
C LYS A 28 -16.58 -34.30 -30.48
N GLU A 29 -16.22 -33.01 -30.48
CA GLU A 29 -15.06 -32.52 -29.71
C GLU A 29 -14.97 -30.97 -29.65
N ALA A 30 -15.96 -30.24 -30.16
CA ALA A 30 -15.92 -28.76 -30.21
C ALA A 30 -17.03 -28.05 -29.41
N GLU A 31 -17.90 -28.77 -28.69
CA GLU A 31 -18.94 -28.17 -27.82
C GLU A 31 -18.56 -28.19 -26.33
N ASP A 32 -17.64 -29.05 -25.90
CA ASP A 32 -17.29 -29.21 -24.46
C ASP A 32 -16.28 -28.15 -23.98
N ALA A 33 -15.46 -27.60 -24.88
CA ALA A 33 -14.46 -26.60 -24.53
C ALA A 33 -15.01 -25.16 -24.45
N SER A 34 -16.22 -24.90 -24.96
CA SER A 34 -16.87 -23.59 -24.84
C SER A 34 -17.72 -23.48 -23.57
N GLU A 35 -18.34 -24.57 -23.12
CA GLU A 35 -19.12 -24.57 -21.87
C GLU A 35 -18.22 -24.53 -20.63
N GLU A 36 -17.03 -25.16 -20.67
CA GLU A 36 -16.06 -25.11 -19.56
C GLU A 36 -15.33 -23.74 -19.45
N LEU A 37 -15.26 -22.98 -20.55
CA LEU A 37 -14.73 -21.60 -20.58
C LEU A 37 -15.80 -20.56 -20.22
N GLU A 38 -17.07 -20.76 -20.60
CA GLU A 38 -18.18 -19.87 -20.20
C GLU A 38 -18.63 -20.10 -18.74
N ALA A 39 -18.43 -21.30 -18.18
CA ALA A 39 -18.66 -21.59 -16.76
C ALA A 39 -17.52 -21.10 -15.84
N ALA A 40 -16.32 -20.88 -16.37
CA ALA A 40 -15.17 -20.36 -15.62
C ALA A 40 -15.15 -18.82 -15.50
N GLU A 41 -15.83 -18.09 -16.38
CA GLU A 41 -15.95 -16.63 -16.28
C GLU A 41 -16.72 -16.12 -15.04
N PRO A 42 -17.87 -16.72 -14.64
CA PRO A 42 -18.54 -16.33 -13.40
C PRO A 42 -17.75 -16.75 -12.16
N GLU A 43 -17.04 -17.89 -12.16
CA GLU A 43 -16.20 -18.30 -11.02
C GLU A 43 -14.93 -17.44 -10.86
N LEU A 44 -14.36 -16.91 -11.96
CA LEU A 44 -13.27 -15.91 -11.87
C LEU A 44 -13.77 -14.54 -11.41
N LYS A 45 -14.99 -14.14 -11.79
CA LYS A 45 -15.61 -12.88 -11.31
C LYS A 45 -16.07 -12.96 -9.86
N GLU A 46 -16.38 -14.15 -9.35
CA GLU A 46 -16.81 -14.39 -7.97
C GLU A 46 -15.62 -14.59 -7.00
N GLN A 47 -14.42 -14.96 -7.51
CA GLN A 47 -13.18 -14.95 -6.73
C GLN A 47 -12.52 -13.56 -6.61
N ILE A 48 -13.05 -12.56 -7.32
CA ILE A 48 -12.84 -11.15 -7.02
C ILE A 48 -13.99 -10.69 -6.10
N GLU A 49 -14.25 -11.44 -5.02
CA GLU A 49 -14.72 -10.75 -3.81
C GLU A 49 -13.71 -9.63 -3.58
N GLU A 50 -14.17 -8.37 -3.67
CA GLU A 50 -13.39 -7.18 -3.33
C GLU A 50 -12.59 -7.52 -2.07
N VAL A 51 -11.28 -7.72 -2.20
CA VAL A 51 -10.42 -7.89 -1.03
C VAL A 51 -10.48 -6.54 -0.33
N VAL A 52 -11.38 -6.42 0.64
CA VAL A 52 -11.50 -5.22 1.47
C VAL A 52 -10.32 -5.23 2.42
N TYR A 53 -9.25 -4.56 2.02
CA TYR A 53 -8.11 -4.30 2.88
C TYR A 53 -8.53 -3.30 3.96
N GLU A 54 -8.37 -3.64 5.23
CA GLU A 54 -8.61 -2.71 6.33
C GLU A 54 -7.32 -1.96 6.69
N ILE A 55 -6.91 -1.09 5.76
CA ILE A 55 -5.76 -0.20 5.96
C ILE A 55 -6.31 1.19 6.34
N PRO A 56 -5.86 1.78 7.46
CA PRO A 56 -6.34 3.08 7.92
C PRO A 56 -6.16 4.18 6.88
N SER A 57 -7.11 5.11 6.87
CA SER A 57 -6.98 6.32 6.06
C SER A 57 -5.82 7.21 6.57
N PRO A 58 -5.26 8.12 5.74
CA PRO A 58 -4.06 8.88 6.10
C PRO A 58 -4.16 9.69 7.41
N SER A 59 -5.36 10.17 7.76
CA SER A 59 -5.58 10.94 8.99
C SER A 59 -5.96 10.09 10.20
N GLU A 60 -6.27 8.80 10.03
CA GLU A 60 -6.86 7.97 11.07
C GLU A 60 -5.87 7.68 12.20
N ILE A 61 -4.69 7.11 11.89
CA ILE A 61 -3.63 6.90 12.89
C ILE A 61 -3.26 8.23 13.57
N PRO A 62 -2.98 9.33 12.85
CA PRO A 62 -2.72 10.62 13.48
C PRO A 62 -3.82 11.12 14.43
N THR A 63 -5.08 10.90 14.08
CA THR A 63 -6.23 11.25 14.95
C THR A 63 -6.28 10.38 16.19
N LEU A 64 -5.99 9.08 16.07
CA LEU A 64 -5.88 8.17 17.22
C LEU A 64 -4.76 8.60 18.16
N LEU A 65 -3.59 8.96 17.60
CA LEU A 65 -2.44 9.43 18.38
C LEU A 65 -2.78 10.70 19.16
N GLU A 66 -3.40 11.70 18.53
CA GLU A 66 -3.79 12.93 19.25
C GLU A 66 -4.78 12.63 20.38
N ARG A 67 -5.73 11.72 20.16
CA ARG A 67 -6.69 11.29 21.20
C ARG A 67 -6.04 10.58 22.38
N THR A 68 -4.81 10.06 22.25
CA THR A 68 -4.05 9.54 23.39
C THR A 68 -3.56 10.63 24.34
N GLY A 69 -3.57 11.90 23.90
CA GLY A 69 -2.99 13.03 24.64
C GLY A 69 -1.49 13.17 24.45
N ALA A 70 -0.89 12.44 23.50
CA ALA A 70 0.51 12.63 23.14
C ALA A 70 0.77 14.05 22.63
N GLU A 71 1.99 14.56 22.84
CA GLU A 71 2.38 15.86 22.34
C GLU A 71 2.82 15.79 20.87
N TYR A 72 2.60 16.87 20.13
CA TYR A 72 3.06 17.01 18.76
C TYR A 72 4.60 16.99 18.68
N ASN A 73 5.15 16.19 17.78
CA ASN A 73 6.56 16.19 17.45
C ASN A 73 6.78 16.43 15.95
N GLY A 74 7.08 17.69 15.60
CA GLY A 74 7.33 18.09 14.21
C GLY A 74 8.63 17.57 13.60
N SER A 75 9.51 16.91 14.36
CA SER A 75 10.67 16.24 13.76
C SER A 75 10.31 14.91 13.08
N LEU A 76 9.08 14.42 13.26
CA LEU A 76 8.62 13.15 12.71
C LEU A 76 7.98 13.28 11.34
N VAL A 77 7.64 14.49 10.90
CA VAL A 77 7.08 14.71 9.55
C VAL A 77 8.18 14.72 8.49
N ASN A 78 7.85 14.26 7.29
CA ASN A 78 8.78 14.26 6.18
C ASN A 78 9.12 15.69 5.73
N PRO A 79 10.39 16.06 5.45
CA PRO A 79 10.72 17.39 4.94
C PRO A 79 10.04 17.71 3.60
N GLN A 80 9.30 18.82 3.55
CA GLN A 80 8.53 19.25 2.38
C GLN A 80 9.36 19.58 1.13
N ASP A 81 10.63 19.95 1.31
CA ASP A 81 11.56 20.35 0.25
C ASP A 81 12.08 19.15 -0.57
N LYS A 82 11.85 17.92 -0.09
CA LYS A 82 12.19 16.70 -0.83
C LYS A 82 11.21 16.35 -1.95
N ALA A 83 10.06 17.03 -2.07
CA ALA A 83 9.03 16.70 -3.07
C ALA A 83 9.60 16.59 -4.51
N ASP A 84 10.48 17.51 -4.90
CA ASP A 84 11.08 17.50 -6.24
C ASP A 84 12.00 16.28 -6.46
N SER A 85 12.64 15.76 -5.39
CA SER A 85 13.47 14.56 -5.45
C SER A 85 12.66 13.26 -5.62
N TYR A 86 11.39 13.28 -5.23
CA TYR A 86 10.51 12.11 -5.34
C TYR A 86 9.86 11.99 -6.72
N ALA A 87 9.75 13.11 -7.45
CA ALA A 87 9.16 13.18 -8.78
C ALA A 87 10.02 12.50 -9.88
N SER A 88 11.18 11.93 -9.53
CA SER A 88 12.07 11.26 -10.48
C SER A 88 11.54 9.92 -10.99
N ALA A 89 10.62 9.28 -10.26
CA ALA A 89 10.02 8.01 -10.61
C ALA A 89 8.59 7.89 -10.05
N ASN A 90 7.67 7.33 -10.82
CA ASN A 90 6.25 7.23 -10.44
C ASN A 90 6.05 6.44 -9.14
N ASP A 91 6.75 5.32 -8.96
CA ASP A 91 6.63 4.52 -7.73
C ASP A 91 7.06 5.33 -6.49
N LYS A 92 8.15 6.09 -6.60
CA LYS A 92 8.65 6.96 -5.53
C LYS A 92 7.69 8.13 -5.28
N ALA A 93 7.14 8.73 -6.32
CA ALA A 93 6.14 9.79 -6.21
C ALA A 93 4.85 9.29 -5.54
N ALA A 94 4.39 8.08 -5.87
CA ALA A 94 3.18 7.47 -5.30
C ALA A 94 3.34 7.20 -3.80
N LEU A 95 4.42 6.52 -3.40
CA LEU A 95 4.73 6.29 -1.98
C LEU A 95 4.77 7.61 -1.20
N ASN A 96 5.47 8.61 -1.75
CA ASN A 96 5.66 9.88 -1.05
C ASN A 96 4.42 10.79 -1.06
N LEU A 97 3.50 10.60 -2.00
CA LEU A 97 2.19 11.23 -1.94
C LEU A 97 1.39 10.69 -0.74
N GLY A 98 1.45 9.38 -0.50
CA GLY A 98 0.89 8.75 0.69
C GLY A 98 1.51 9.28 1.99
N VAL A 99 2.85 9.31 2.04
CA VAL A 99 3.62 9.87 3.17
C VAL A 99 3.15 11.30 3.50
N TYR A 100 3.14 12.20 2.51
CA TYR A 100 2.70 13.57 2.75
C TYR A 100 1.22 13.66 3.11
N ALA A 101 0.36 12.76 2.63
CA ALA A 101 -1.04 12.74 3.05
C ALA A 101 -1.18 12.47 4.56
N THR A 102 -0.40 11.53 5.09
CA THR A 102 -0.38 11.22 6.51
C THR A 102 0.25 12.35 7.32
N ASP A 103 1.32 12.98 6.83
CA ASP A 103 1.89 14.18 7.45
C ASP A 103 0.87 15.32 7.55
N ILE A 104 0.08 15.56 6.49
CA ILE A 104 -1.01 16.55 6.51
C ILE A 104 -2.05 16.14 7.56
N GLY A 105 -2.42 14.86 7.63
CA GLY A 105 -3.30 14.32 8.67
C GLY A 105 -2.77 14.56 10.08
N TYR A 106 -1.46 14.38 10.29
CA TYR A 106 -0.79 14.65 11.56
C TYR A 106 -0.76 16.13 11.91
N LEU A 107 -0.40 16.99 10.96
CA LEU A 107 -0.42 18.43 11.16
C LEU A 107 -1.83 18.93 11.52
N VAL A 108 -2.85 18.50 10.79
CA VAL A 108 -4.25 18.87 11.05
C VAL A 108 -4.74 18.33 12.39
N SER A 109 -4.39 17.10 12.75
CA SER A 109 -4.79 16.51 14.03
C SER A 109 -4.24 17.29 15.23
N TYR A 110 -3.10 17.96 15.08
CA TYR A 110 -2.45 18.76 16.13
C TYR A 110 -2.58 20.27 15.92
N ASP A 111 -3.64 20.72 15.22
CA ASP A 111 -3.97 22.13 14.98
C ASP A 111 -2.87 22.94 14.26
N LYS A 112 -2.03 22.26 13.45
CA LYS A 112 -0.99 22.86 12.59
C LYS A 112 -1.49 23.06 11.16
N SER A 113 -2.75 23.45 10.97
CA SER A 113 -3.38 23.55 9.63
C SER A 113 -2.67 24.52 8.68
N GLN A 114 -1.95 25.52 9.18
CA GLN A 114 -1.17 26.45 8.35
C GLN A 114 0.07 25.77 7.74
N ASP A 115 0.72 24.88 8.47
CA ASP A 115 1.84 24.08 7.98
C ASP A 115 1.32 22.99 7.03
N ALA A 116 0.15 22.43 7.33
CA ALA A 116 -0.51 21.46 6.45
C ALA A 116 -0.74 21.99 5.01
N LEU A 117 -1.01 23.30 4.86
CA LEU A 117 -1.17 23.93 3.53
C LEU A 117 0.10 23.81 2.67
N THR A 118 1.29 23.91 3.26
CA THR A 118 2.53 23.82 2.48
C THR A 118 2.79 22.39 2.02
N TYR A 119 2.43 21.41 2.85
CA TYR A 119 2.45 20.00 2.46
C TYR A 119 1.45 19.68 1.35
N ILE A 120 0.26 20.29 1.32
CA ILE A 120 -0.68 20.10 0.21
C ILE A 120 -0.07 20.58 -1.12
N ALA A 121 0.68 21.68 -1.11
CA ALA A 121 1.38 22.15 -2.31
C ALA A 121 2.44 21.13 -2.78
N SER A 122 3.20 20.53 -1.86
CA SER A 122 4.13 19.44 -2.17
C SER A 122 3.42 18.19 -2.69
N SER A 123 2.32 17.78 -2.06
CA SER A 123 1.47 16.67 -2.54
C SER A 123 0.91 16.93 -3.92
N LYS A 124 0.51 18.16 -4.23
CA LYS A 124 0.04 18.54 -5.57
C LYS A 124 1.10 18.27 -6.63
N LYS A 125 2.36 18.62 -6.38
CA LYS A 125 3.45 18.36 -7.33
C LYS A 125 3.60 16.87 -7.62
N LEU A 126 3.52 16.02 -6.59
CA LEU A 126 3.60 14.57 -6.76
C LEU A 126 2.37 14.03 -7.51
N ALA A 127 1.18 14.49 -7.17
CA ALA A 127 -0.06 14.12 -7.87
C ALA A 127 -0.01 14.54 -9.36
N ASP A 128 0.51 15.72 -9.68
CA ASP A 128 0.71 16.19 -11.05
C ASP A 128 1.70 15.30 -11.81
N ASN A 129 2.82 14.90 -11.18
CA ASN A 129 3.80 13.97 -11.74
C ASN A 129 3.18 12.59 -12.04
N LEU A 130 2.30 12.14 -11.16
CA LEU A 130 1.51 10.91 -11.34
C LEU A 130 0.36 11.08 -12.33
N GLY A 131 0.17 12.24 -12.95
CA GLY A 131 -0.94 12.49 -13.89
C GLY A 131 -2.32 12.53 -13.25
N VAL A 132 -2.39 12.74 -11.92
CA VAL A 132 -3.64 12.83 -11.12
C VAL A 132 -3.95 14.30 -10.78
N THR A 133 -3.74 15.19 -11.75
CA THR A 133 -3.79 16.65 -11.60
C THR A 133 -5.16 17.15 -11.12
N GLY A 134 -6.23 16.39 -11.36
CA GLY A 134 -7.60 16.73 -10.95
C GLY A 134 -7.93 16.43 -9.49
N ALA A 135 -7.13 15.63 -8.77
CA ALA A 135 -7.43 15.29 -7.38
C ALA A 135 -7.12 16.43 -6.41
N ILE A 136 -6.03 17.16 -6.64
CA ILE A 136 -5.58 18.29 -5.81
C ILE A 136 -5.70 19.59 -6.62
N ASP A 137 -6.94 20.06 -6.78
CA ASP A 137 -7.29 21.23 -7.57
C ASP A 137 -7.40 22.53 -6.74
N SER A 138 -7.62 23.67 -7.42
CA SER A 138 -7.79 24.97 -6.76
C SER A 138 -9.04 25.04 -5.88
N LYS A 139 -10.06 24.23 -6.18
CA LYS A 139 -11.29 24.14 -5.39
C LYS A 139 -11.02 23.43 -4.06
N LEU A 140 -10.23 22.37 -4.08
CA LEU A 140 -9.75 21.68 -2.88
C LEU A 140 -8.96 22.64 -1.99
N LEU A 141 -7.98 23.34 -2.56
CA LEU A 141 -7.16 24.32 -1.84
C LEU A 141 -8.03 25.39 -1.19
N SER A 142 -8.96 25.99 -1.94
CA SER A 142 -9.89 26.98 -1.39
C SER A 142 -10.77 26.41 -0.27
N ARG A 143 -11.24 25.16 -0.39
CA ARG A 143 -11.98 24.50 0.70
C ARG A 143 -11.12 24.29 1.93
N PHE A 144 -9.84 23.93 1.76
CA PHE A 144 -8.92 23.75 2.88
C PHE A 144 -8.67 25.08 3.59
N GLU A 145 -8.32 26.14 2.85
CA GLU A 145 -8.11 27.50 3.37
C GLU A 145 -9.33 28.05 4.12
N ASN A 146 -10.53 27.80 3.61
CA ASN A 146 -11.78 28.25 4.26
C ASN A 146 -12.15 27.45 5.53
N ASN A 147 -11.45 26.35 5.82
CA ASN A 147 -11.73 25.47 6.95
C ASN A 147 -10.52 25.30 7.89
N LEU A 148 -9.51 26.18 7.83
CA LEU A 148 -8.27 26.05 8.62
C LEU A 148 -8.50 25.87 10.12
N SER A 149 -9.56 26.46 10.67
CA SER A 149 -9.93 26.35 12.10
C SER A 149 -10.90 25.20 12.40
N ARG A 150 -11.14 24.28 11.45
CA ARG A 150 -12.12 23.20 11.57
C ARG A 150 -11.46 21.86 11.28
N LYS A 151 -10.75 21.32 12.28
CA LYS A 151 -10.02 20.05 12.23
C LYS A 151 -10.81 18.91 11.56
N ASP A 152 -12.04 18.64 12.00
CA ASP A 152 -12.88 17.57 11.42
C ASP A 152 -13.16 17.78 9.93
N SER A 153 -13.37 19.03 9.51
CA SER A 153 -13.62 19.37 8.11
C SER A 153 -12.38 19.15 7.25
N LEU A 154 -11.20 19.45 7.79
CA LEU A 154 -9.92 19.24 7.12
C LEU A 154 -9.59 17.74 7.02
N ILE A 155 -9.82 16.97 8.09
CA ILE A 155 -9.67 15.50 8.10
C ILE A 155 -10.51 14.86 6.98
N ILE A 156 -11.79 15.20 6.89
CA ILE A 156 -12.69 14.71 5.83
C ILE A 156 -12.16 15.11 4.45
N LEU A 157 -11.68 16.34 4.31
CA LEU A 157 -11.16 16.83 3.04
C LEU A 157 -9.93 16.04 2.59
N ILE A 158 -8.98 15.78 3.48
CA ILE A 158 -7.74 15.02 3.20
C ILE A 158 -8.08 13.60 2.76
N ASN A 159 -8.85 12.86 3.57
CA ASN A 159 -9.21 11.47 3.26
C ASN A 159 -9.94 11.40 1.92
N SER A 160 -10.95 12.25 1.71
CA SER A 160 -11.70 12.26 0.44
C SER A 160 -10.86 12.62 -0.79
N THR A 161 -9.72 13.29 -0.59
CA THR A 161 -8.79 13.64 -1.68
C THR A 161 -7.92 12.46 -2.06
N ILE A 162 -7.44 11.72 -1.05
CA ILE A 162 -6.64 10.53 -1.27
C ILE A 162 -7.50 9.41 -1.83
N ASP A 163 -8.72 9.20 -1.32
CA ASP A 163 -9.67 8.24 -1.91
C ASP A 163 -9.88 8.51 -3.41
N LYS A 164 -10.07 9.78 -3.80
CA LYS A 164 -10.20 10.16 -5.22
C LYS A 164 -8.92 9.92 -6.02
N THR A 165 -7.77 10.17 -5.42
CA THR A 165 -6.47 9.92 -6.06
C THR A 165 -6.30 8.43 -6.33
N GLU A 166 -6.61 7.59 -5.35
CA GLU A 166 -6.58 6.14 -5.47
C GLU A 166 -7.57 5.63 -6.50
N SER A 167 -8.82 6.10 -6.49
CA SER A 167 -9.83 5.74 -7.50
C SER A 167 -9.35 6.08 -8.91
N TYR A 168 -8.81 7.28 -9.12
CA TYR A 168 -8.31 7.70 -10.42
C TYR A 168 -7.15 6.82 -10.91
N LEU A 169 -6.25 6.42 -10.00
CA LEU A 169 -5.15 5.51 -10.33
C LEU A 169 -5.66 4.11 -10.67
N LYS A 170 -6.67 3.60 -9.97
CA LYS A 170 -7.28 2.29 -10.23
C LYS A 170 -8.02 2.26 -11.58
N ASP A 171 -8.81 3.29 -11.89
CA ASP A 171 -9.59 3.39 -13.13
C ASP A 171 -8.70 3.44 -14.39
N ASP A 172 -7.48 3.98 -14.27
CA ASP A 172 -6.48 4.03 -15.33
C ASP A 172 -5.62 2.75 -15.45
N GLU A 173 -6.03 1.64 -14.81
CA GLU A 173 -5.28 0.37 -14.72
C GLU A 173 -3.93 0.49 -13.98
N ARG A 174 -3.70 1.58 -13.24
CA ARG A 174 -2.46 1.84 -12.47
C ARG A 174 -2.60 1.41 -11.01
N ASN A 175 -3.14 0.20 -10.82
CA ASN A 175 -3.39 -0.41 -9.51
C ASN A 175 -2.15 -0.43 -8.60
N GLN A 176 -0.97 -0.64 -9.19
CA GLN A 176 0.31 -0.56 -8.46
C GLN A 176 0.52 0.81 -7.81
N LEU A 177 0.30 1.91 -8.54
CA LEU A 177 0.51 3.25 -8.00
C LEU A 177 -0.49 3.56 -6.88
N ALA A 178 -1.76 3.14 -7.03
CA ALA A 178 -2.76 3.28 -5.97
C ALA A 178 -2.33 2.55 -4.69
N ALA A 179 -1.89 1.30 -4.82
CA ALA A 179 -1.39 0.51 -3.69
C ALA A 179 -0.14 1.13 -3.05
N LEU A 180 0.74 1.73 -3.84
CA LEU A 180 1.92 2.44 -3.32
C LEU A 180 1.55 3.71 -2.53
N VAL A 181 0.51 4.46 -2.93
CA VAL A 181 -0.02 5.59 -2.13
C VAL A 181 -0.50 5.09 -0.78
N VAL A 182 -1.29 4.02 -0.74
CA VAL A 182 -1.77 3.40 0.51
C VAL A 182 -0.60 2.93 1.38
N ALA A 183 0.39 2.25 0.78
CA ALA A 183 1.56 1.75 1.50
C ALA A 183 2.37 2.87 2.15
N GLY A 184 2.64 3.96 1.41
CA GLY A 184 3.36 5.11 1.93
C GLY A 184 2.60 5.81 3.06
N SER A 185 1.28 5.97 2.89
CA SER A 185 0.39 6.55 3.90
C SER A 185 0.43 5.76 5.22
N PHE A 186 0.25 4.44 5.14
CA PHE A 186 0.20 3.58 6.33
C PHE A 186 1.54 3.48 7.04
N VAL A 187 2.64 3.30 6.29
CA VAL A 187 3.99 3.26 6.87
C VAL A 187 4.32 4.57 7.58
N GLU A 188 3.91 5.73 7.04
CA GLU A 188 4.15 7.01 7.71
C GLU A 188 3.36 7.13 9.03
N GLY A 189 2.13 6.63 9.06
CA GLY A 189 1.33 6.59 10.29
C GLY A 189 2.02 5.77 11.38
N LEU A 190 2.55 4.60 11.03
CA LEU A 190 3.34 3.77 11.94
C LEU A 190 4.65 4.45 12.36
N TYR A 191 5.32 5.13 11.44
CA TYR A 191 6.59 5.82 11.72
C TYR A 191 6.38 6.94 12.74
N ILE A 192 5.36 7.78 12.54
CA ILE A 192 5.01 8.83 13.50
C ILE A 192 4.63 8.21 14.86
N SER A 193 3.81 7.16 14.87
CA SER A 193 3.37 6.49 16.10
C SER A 193 4.55 5.96 16.92
N THR A 194 5.42 5.16 16.29
CA THR A 194 6.60 4.56 16.94
C THR A 194 7.65 5.63 17.28
N GLY A 195 7.76 6.67 16.46
CA GLY A 195 8.59 7.85 16.71
C GLY A 195 8.20 8.60 17.97
N LEU A 196 6.90 8.78 18.25
CA LEU A 196 6.43 9.41 19.49
C LEU A 196 6.83 8.61 20.73
N VAL A 197 6.68 7.28 20.70
CA VAL A 197 7.13 6.40 21.79
C VAL A 197 8.65 6.50 21.98
N LYS A 198 9.41 6.42 20.89
CA LYS A 198 10.88 6.46 20.89
C LYS A 198 11.44 7.79 21.38
N THR A 199 10.80 8.91 21.03
CA THR A 199 11.25 10.26 21.38
C THR A 199 10.70 10.75 22.71
N TYR A 200 9.81 9.99 23.35
CA TYR A 200 9.31 10.31 24.68
C TYR A 200 10.46 10.31 25.72
N PRO A 201 10.60 11.37 26.53
CA PRO A 201 11.70 11.51 27.47
C PRO A 201 11.90 10.29 28.38
N THR A 202 13.15 9.86 28.51
CA THR A 202 13.53 8.67 29.31
C THR A 202 14.07 9.03 30.69
N ASP A 203 14.36 10.30 30.94
CA ASP A 203 14.98 10.82 32.16
C ASP A 203 13.99 11.53 33.11
N ILE A 204 12.75 11.79 32.66
CA ILE A 204 11.75 12.53 33.43
C ILE A 204 10.96 11.62 34.40
N LEU A 205 10.68 10.38 34.00
CA LEU A 205 9.87 9.44 34.77
C LEU A 205 10.61 8.11 34.97
N PRO A 206 10.43 7.43 36.12
CA PRO A 206 10.79 6.02 36.25
C PRO A 206 10.11 5.15 35.16
N GLU A 207 10.77 4.06 34.78
CA GLU A 207 10.36 3.19 33.67
C GLU A 207 8.91 2.68 33.80
N ASP A 208 8.49 2.26 34.99
CA ASP A 208 7.13 1.79 35.27
C ASP A 208 6.08 2.89 35.02
N LYS A 209 6.38 4.13 35.42
CA LYS A 209 5.48 5.28 35.19
C LYS A 209 5.46 5.72 33.74
N ARG A 210 6.61 5.67 33.08
CA ARG A 210 6.74 5.97 31.65
C ARG A 210 5.90 5.01 30.81
N ASN A 211 5.98 3.70 31.08
CA ASN A 211 5.20 2.70 30.36
C ASN A 211 3.68 2.90 30.53
N LEU A 212 3.23 3.28 31.72
CA LEU A 212 1.81 3.62 31.95
C LEU A 212 1.34 4.83 31.12
N VAL A 213 2.17 5.86 30.99
CA VAL A 213 1.84 7.05 30.17
C VAL A 213 1.83 6.69 28.68
N LEU A 214 2.76 5.85 28.23
CA LEU A 214 2.87 5.44 26.84
C LEU A 214 1.87 4.35 26.44
N THR A 215 1.21 3.71 27.39
CA THR A 215 0.29 2.60 27.14
C THR A 215 -0.76 2.90 26.04
N PRO A 216 -1.45 4.05 26.03
CA PRO A 216 -2.42 4.34 24.97
C PRO A 216 -1.78 4.49 23.57
N LEU A 217 -0.55 5.04 23.49
CA LEU A 217 0.21 5.13 22.24
C LEU A 217 0.65 3.75 21.74
N ILE A 218 1.17 2.92 22.66
CA ILE A 218 1.59 1.56 22.36
C ILE A 218 0.40 0.74 21.87
N ASP A 219 -0.77 0.88 22.51
CA ASP A 219 -2.02 0.22 22.10
C ASP A 219 -2.44 0.58 20.67
N VAL A 220 -2.32 1.86 20.27
CA VAL A 220 -2.59 2.27 18.87
C VAL A 220 -1.68 1.54 17.88
N ILE A 221 -0.40 1.39 18.21
CA ILE A 221 0.59 0.69 17.37
C ILE A 221 0.28 -0.80 17.29
N LEU A 222 0.09 -1.46 18.43
CA LEU A 222 -0.15 -2.91 18.49
C LEU A 222 -1.41 -3.33 17.75
N LYS A 223 -2.46 -2.49 17.76
CA LYS A 223 -3.71 -2.73 17.03
C LYS A 223 -3.57 -2.70 15.50
N GLN A 224 -2.41 -2.30 14.96
CA GLN A 224 -2.17 -2.27 13.52
C GLN A 224 -1.76 -3.63 12.93
N GLU A 225 -1.67 -4.71 13.72
CA GLU A 225 -1.31 -6.05 13.25
C GLU A 225 -2.12 -6.47 11.99
N LYS A 226 -3.45 -6.32 12.05
CA LYS A 226 -4.32 -6.66 10.92
C LYS A 226 -4.04 -5.79 9.69
N SER A 227 -3.85 -4.49 9.89
CA SER A 227 -3.57 -3.55 8.80
C SER A 227 -2.20 -3.78 8.16
N VAL A 228 -1.19 -4.19 8.94
CA VAL A 228 0.12 -4.63 8.42
C VAL A 228 -0.03 -5.88 7.55
N LYS A 229 -0.81 -6.86 8.03
CA LYS A 229 -1.12 -8.09 7.28
C LYS A 229 -1.86 -7.80 5.98
N ASP A 230 -2.85 -6.90 6.02
CA ASP A 230 -3.61 -6.52 4.83
C ASP A 230 -2.75 -5.72 3.85
N LEU A 231 -1.84 -4.85 4.32
CA LEU A 231 -0.84 -4.21 3.46
C LEU A 231 0.09 -5.25 2.81
N SER A 232 0.58 -6.23 3.58
CA SER A 232 1.44 -7.31 3.08
C SER A 232 0.75 -8.09 1.94
N LYS A 233 -0.52 -8.48 2.13
CA LYS A 233 -1.34 -9.12 1.10
C LYS A 233 -1.54 -8.24 -0.13
N MET A 234 -1.82 -6.95 0.06
CA MET A 234 -2.02 -6.00 -1.04
C MET A 234 -0.75 -5.87 -1.90
N LEU A 235 0.42 -5.74 -1.27
CA LEU A 235 1.70 -5.68 -1.99
C LEU A 235 2.07 -7.02 -2.65
N ASP A 236 1.63 -8.14 -2.08
CA ASP A 236 1.83 -9.47 -2.63
C ASP A 236 1.03 -9.74 -3.91
N ALA A 237 -0.12 -9.11 -4.05
CA ALA A 237 -0.98 -9.22 -5.23
C ALA A 237 -0.43 -8.47 -6.45
N LEU A 238 0.57 -7.61 -6.28
CA LEU A 238 1.19 -6.84 -7.35
C LEU A 238 2.34 -7.61 -8.01
N GLU A 239 2.65 -7.27 -9.26
CA GLU A 239 3.82 -7.82 -9.94
C GLU A 239 5.11 -7.32 -9.27
N LYS A 240 5.82 -8.24 -8.61
CA LYS A 240 7.01 -7.91 -7.84
C LYS A 240 8.20 -7.69 -8.76
N SER A 241 8.50 -6.43 -9.04
CA SER A 241 9.70 -6.02 -9.76
C SER A 241 10.38 -4.82 -9.09
N GLY A 242 11.70 -4.73 -9.23
CA GLY A 242 12.48 -3.57 -8.76
C GLY A 242 12.23 -3.21 -7.28
N PRO A 243 12.07 -1.90 -6.97
CA PRO A 243 11.85 -1.42 -5.60
C PRO A 243 10.62 -2.01 -4.89
N LEU A 244 9.58 -2.41 -5.64
CA LEU A 244 8.37 -2.99 -5.05
C LEU A 244 8.63 -4.36 -4.42
N ALA A 245 9.52 -5.16 -5.00
CA ALA A 245 9.90 -6.46 -4.44
C ALA A 245 10.63 -6.30 -3.09
N GLU A 246 11.48 -5.28 -2.97
CA GLU A 246 12.17 -4.96 -1.73
C GLU A 246 11.17 -4.44 -0.67
N LEU A 247 10.27 -3.52 -1.04
CA LEU A 247 9.22 -3.04 -0.14
C LEU A 247 8.35 -4.18 0.40
N SER A 248 7.85 -5.04 -0.48
CA SER A 248 7.05 -6.22 -0.11
C SER A 248 7.81 -7.12 0.88
N THR A 249 9.11 -7.33 0.64
CA THR A 249 9.96 -8.12 1.56
C THR A 249 10.09 -7.47 2.94
N LYS A 250 10.32 -6.15 3.00
CA LYS A 250 10.44 -5.45 4.28
C LYS A 250 9.11 -5.41 5.05
N VAL A 251 7.99 -5.22 4.36
CA VAL A 251 6.65 -5.25 4.98
C VAL A 251 6.31 -6.65 5.50
N LYS A 252 6.67 -7.73 4.79
CA LYS A 252 6.53 -9.10 5.32
C LYS A 252 7.35 -9.35 6.57
N ALA A 253 8.56 -8.80 6.62
CA ALA A 253 9.37 -8.89 7.83
C ALA A 253 8.70 -8.16 9.00
N LEU A 254 8.08 -7.01 8.76
CA LEU A 254 7.28 -6.30 9.76
C LEU A 254 6.07 -7.11 10.21
N GLU A 255 5.31 -7.71 9.28
CA GLU A 255 4.19 -8.61 9.59
C GLU A 255 4.63 -9.74 10.52
N ALA A 256 5.74 -10.41 10.20
CA ALA A 256 6.29 -11.48 11.03
C ALA A 256 6.73 -10.99 12.42
N ASP A 257 7.18 -9.74 12.55
CA ASP A 257 7.52 -9.16 13.85
C ASP A 257 6.27 -8.87 14.69
N TYR A 258 5.16 -8.43 14.07
CA TYR A 258 3.86 -8.31 14.75
C TYR A 258 3.33 -9.68 15.21
N GLU A 259 3.35 -10.70 14.34
CA GLU A 259 2.84 -12.05 14.67
C GLU A 259 3.58 -12.67 15.86
N LYS A 260 4.89 -12.39 16.01
CA LYS A 260 5.68 -12.88 17.17
C LYS A 260 5.26 -12.26 18.50
N LEU A 261 4.63 -11.09 18.49
CA LEU A 261 4.18 -10.45 19.73
C LEU A 261 2.98 -11.18 20.35
N ASP A 262 2.21 -11.88 19.52
CA ASP A 262 1.08 -12.71 19.92
C ASP A 262 0.11 -11.96 20.86
N ILE A 263 -0.24 -10.73 20.44
CA ILE A 263 -0.98 -9.76 21.28
C ILE A 263 -2.33 -10.31 21.73
N GLU A 264 -3.04 -11.00 20.85
CA GLU A 264 -4.32 -11.63 21.21
C GLU A 264 -4.17 -12.68 22.32
N GLU A 265 -3.17 -13.55 22.25
CA GLU A 265 -2.92 -14.57 23.27
C GLU A 265 -2.45 -13.94 24.58
N GLN A 266 -1.61 -12.92 24.52
CA GLN A 266 -1.18 -12.14 25.68
C GLN A 266 -2.39 -11.54 26.41
N ILE A 267 -3.33 -10.94 25.68
CA ILE A 267 -4.57 -10.38 26.22
C ILE A 267 -5.46 -11.48 26.81
N LYS A 268 -5.68 -12.59 26.09
CA LYS A 268 -6.48 -13.74 26.57
C LYS A 268 -5.94 -14.31 27.89
N ASN A 269 -4.63 -14.24 28.10
CA ASN A 269 -3.96 -14.72 29.31
C ASN A 269 -3.81 -13.67 30.43
N ASN A 270 -4.47 -12.50 30.32
CA ASN A 270 -4.35 -11.37 31.26
C ASN A 270 -2.91 -10.84 31.43
N ARG A 271 -2.10 -10.87 30.35
CA ARG A 271 -0.71 -10.39 30.32
C ARG A 271 -0.52 -9.14 29.44
N ALA A 272 -1.57 -8.33 29.31
CA ALA A 272 -1.52 -7.10 28.52
C ALA A 272 -0.44 -6.13 29.02
N ASP A 273 -0.16 -6.12 30.32
CA ASP A 273 0.89 -5.35 30.97
C ASP A 273 2.31 -5.71 30.51
N LEU A 274 2.55 -6.96 30.09
CA LEU A 274 3.84 -7.40 29.54
C LEU A 274 4.00 -7.06 28.05
N ALA A 275 2.88 -6.95 27.32
CA ALA A 275 2.90 -6.58 25.90
C ALA A 275 3.04 -5.06 25.70
N LEU A 276 2.55 -4.25 26.64
CA LEU A 276 2.47 -2.79 26.54
C LEU A 276 3.72 -2.08 27.06
N THR A 277 4.91 -2.50 26.58
CA THR A 277 6.19 -1.87 26.94
C THR A 277 6.89 -1.29 25.70
N ASP A 278 7.75 -0.30 25.91
CA ASP A 278 8.57 0.27 24.84
C ASP A 278 9.59 -0.75 24.29
N ALA A 279 10.10 -1.64 25.15
CA ALA A 279 10.96 -2.76 24.77
C ALA A 279 10.27 -3.70 23.77
N THR A 280 8.97 -3.97 23.97
CA THR A 280 8.17 -4.78 23.02
C THR A 280 8.13 -4.16 21.63
N LEU A 281 8.17 -2.83 21.54
CA LEU A 281 8.12 -2.11 20.27
C LEU A 281 9.49 -1.89 19.61
N GLN A 282 10.60 -2.32 20.21
CA GLN A 282 11.93 -1.97 19.70
C GLN A 282 12.17 -2.48 18.26
N ASP A 283 11.80 -3.74 17.99
CA ASP A 283 11.96 -4.36 16.69
C ASP A 283 11.02 -3.73 15.65
N ILE A 284 9.74 -3.55 16.01
CA ILE A 284 8.74 -2.86 15.17
C ILE A 284 9.22 -1.46 14.82
N THR A 285 9.64 -0.67 15.81
CA THR A 285 10.11 0.71 15.63
C THR A 285 11.30 0.77 14.68
N SER A 286 12.25 -0.15 14.84
CA SER A 286 13.45 -0.22 13.99
C SER A 286 13.08 -0.60 12.56
N LYS A 287 12.16 -1.57 12.39
CA LYS A 287 11.71 -2.06 11.08
C LYS A 287 10.89 -1.02 10.33
N VAL A 288 9.97 -0.34 11.02
CA VAL A 288 9.17 0.75 10.46
C VAL A 288 10.09 1.89 10.01
N ALA A 289 11.10 2.26 10.81
CA ALA A 289 12.09 3.26 10.40
C ALA A 289 12.89 2.84 9.16
N GLU A 290 13.29 1.56 9.06
CA GLU A 290 13.98 1.02 7.88
C GLU A 290 13.12 1.11 6.62
N ILE A 291 11.85 0.67 6.70
CA ILE A 291 10.89 0.76 5.58
C ILE A 291 10.68 2.22 5.21
N ARG A 292 10.51 3.08 6.21
CA ARG A 292 10.22 4.49 5.99
C ARG A 292 11.40 5.21 5.33
N ASN A 293 12.65 4.87 5.69
CA ASN A 293 13.83 5.40 5.02
C ASN A 293 13.94 4.91 3.57
N PHE A 294 13.66 3.63 3.31
CA PHE A 294 13.60 3.11 1.95
C PHE A 294 12.62 3.87 1.05
N ILE A 295 11.54 4.44 1.61
CA ILE A 295 10.55 5.23 0.86
C ILE A 295 11.05 6.65 0.52
N VAL A 296 11.80 7.32 1.41
CA VAL A 296 12.18 8.75 1.25
C VAL A 296 13.62 9.04 0.90
N GLU A 297 14.49 8.04 0.92
CA GLU A 297 15.88 8.18 0.52
C GLU A 297 16.05 7.76 -0.94
#